data_AF-A0A925QGL8-F1
#
_entry.id   AF-A0A925QGL8-F1
#
_cell.length_a   1.000
_cell.length_b   1.000
_cell.length_c   1.000
_cell.angle_alpha   90.00
_cell.angle_beta   90.00
_cell.angle_gamma   90.00
#
_symmetry.space_group_name_H-M   'P 1'
#
loop_
_entity.id
_entity.type
_entity.pdbx_description
1 polymer ?
#
loop_
_entity_poly.entity_id
_entity_poly.type
_entity_poly.pdbx_seq_one_letter_code
_entity_poly.pdbx_strand_id
1 'polypeptide(L)'
;MDEFSQKLVLTLLDKGVLALVALIFGYWISKRLEGYKADQQRISALERDKTVLENELNKQKYTLRIQFKEQQLSSFYWPIFLRFQKDTAMWKMIPQLSRGPKLLPDALAREIELSFLIKNHEEIVSIVESSVYLAQADDALLVDLVAYIKHVAVYKALREAKDYDHNPIDLGEPFPENLVERIEQRLKLLQSEYDSLVQPKSAG
;
A
#
# COMPACT_ATOMS: atom_id res chain seq x y z
N MET A 1 1.19 -96.82 18.14
CA MET A 1 1.08 -95.38 18.42
C MET A 1 -0.22 -95.21 19.19
N ASP A 2 -0.13 -94.84 20.46
CA ASP A 2 -1.31 -94.73 21.34
C ASP A 2 -2.24 -93.61 20.90
N GLU A 3 -3.54 -93.87 21.02
CA GLU A 3 -4.64 -92.92 20.75
C GLU A 3 -4.44 -91.58 21.49
N PHE A 4 -3.75 -91.62 22.63
CA PHE A 4 -3.37 -90.47 23.44
C PHE A 4 -2.32 -89.58 22.76
N SER A 5 -1.29 -90.15 22.11
CA SER A 5 -0.25 -89.40 21.40
C SER A 5 -0.81 -88.71 20.15
N GLN A 6 -1.75 -89.35 19.44
CA GLN A 6 -2.43 -88.73 18.30
C GLN A 6 -3.28 -87.53 18.72
N LYS A 7 -4.08 -87.65 19.80
CA LYS A 7 -4.86 -86.52 20.34
C LYS A 7 -3.97 -85.38 20.83
N LEU A 8 -2.84 -85.69 21.48
CA LEU A 8 -1.90 -84.68 21.97
C LEU A 8 -1.26 -83.89 20.81
N VAL A 9 -0.83 -84.59 19.75
CA VAL A 9 -0.25 -83.97 18.55
C VAL A 9 -1.29 -83.10 17.84
N LEU A 10 -2.53 -83.58 17.67
CA LEU A 10 -3.59 -82.79 17.04
C LEU A 10 -3.89 -81.49 17.81
N THR A 11 -3.94 -81.57 19.14
CA THR A 11 -4.26 -80.41 20.00
C THR A 11 -3.13 -79.39 20.03
N LEU A 12 -1.87 -79.85 20.01
CA LEU A 12 -0.69 -78.98 19.90
C LEU A 12 -0.62 -78.29 18.55
N LEU A 13 -0.98 -78.99 17.47
CA LEU A 13 -0.98 -78.46 16.11
C LEU A 13 -2.07 -77.39 15.95
N ASP A 14 -3.27 -77.63 16.49
CA ASP A 14 -4.38 -76.66 16.45
C ASP A 14 -4.06 -75.37 17.24
N LYS A 15 -3.52 -75.51 18.46
CA LYS A 15 -3.08 -74.35 19.26
C LYS A 15 -1.87 -73.63 18.67
N GLY A 16 -0.95 -74.35 18.03
CA GLY A 16 0.20 -73.79 17.33
C GLY A 16 -0.21 -72.98 16.10
N VAL A 17 -1.17 -73.47 15.32
CA VAL A 17 -1.76 -72.75 14.18
C VAL A 17 -2.48 -71.49 14.66
N LEU A 18 -3.28 -71.56 15.73
CA LEU A 18 -3.93 -70.40 16.35
C LEU A 18 -2.92 -69.33 16.79
N ALA A 19 -1.81 -69.74 17.41
CA ALA A 19 -0.75 -68.81 17.82
C ALA A 19 -0.07 -68.13 16.63
N LEU A 20 0.20 -68.87 15.54
CA LEU A 20 0.78 -68.32 14.32
C LEU A 20 -0.16 -67.31 13.64
N VAL A 21 -1.45 -67.62 13.56
CA VAL A 21 -2.47 -66.72 13.01
C VAL A 21 -2.57 -65.44 13.86
N ALA A 22 -2.55 -65.57 15.18
CA ALA A 22 -2.54 -64.41 16.09
C ALA A 22 -1.31 -63.52 15.88
N LEU A 23 -0.12 -64.09 15.65
CA LEU A 23 1.10 -63.34 15.35
C LEU A 23 1.03 -62.59 14.02
N ILE A 24 0.55 -63.24 12.95
CA ILE A 24 0.39 -62.60 11.63
C ILE A 24 -0.63 -61.46 11.72
N PHE A 25 -1.75 -61.69 12.41
CA PHE A 25 -2.78 -60.68 12.61
C PHE A 25 -2.28 -59.51 13.45
N GLY A 26 -1.54 -59.77 14.53
CA GLY A 26 -0.89 -58.75 15.36
C GLY A 26 0.13 -57.93 14.57
N TYR A 27 0.97 -58.58 13.76
CA TYR A 27 1.92 -57.90 12.87
C TYR A 27 1.20 -57.00 11.85
N TRP A 28 0.12 -57.49 11.22
CA TRP A 28 -0.67 -56.72 10.28
C TRP A 28 -1.32 -55.49 10.93
N ILE A 29 -1.88 -55.64 12.13
CA ILE A 29 -2.44 -54.52 12.91
C ILE A 29 -1.35 -53.51 13.28
N SER A 30 -0.19 -53.96 13.77
CA SER A 30 0.92 -53.08 14.14
C SER A 30 1.37 -52.23 12.95
N LYS A 31 1.61 -52.87 11.80
CA LYS A 31 2.04 -52.21 10.57
C LYS A 31 1.00 -51.21 10.06
N ARG A 32 -0.30 -51.52 10.21
CA ARG A 32 -1.38 -50.60 9.83
C ARG A 32 -1.46 -49.40 10.77
N LEU A 33 -1.31 -49.60 12.08
CA LEU A 33 -1.29 -48.52 13.08
C LEU A 33 -0.08 -47.59 12.91
N GLU A 34 1.09 -48.13 12.56
CA GLU A 34 2.28 -47.33 12.24
C GLU A 34 2.04 -46.41 11.02
N GLY A 35 1.42 -46.94 9.97
CA GLY A 35 1.02 -46.14 8.80
C GLY A 35 0.09 -44.98 9.17
N TYR A 36 -0.96 -45.25 9.96
CA TYR A 36 -1.87 -44.20 10.42
C TYR A 36 -1.18 -43.14 11.29
N LYS A 37 -0.27 -43.54 12.19
CA LYS A 37 0.50 -42.59 13.01
C LYS A 37 1.40 -41.71 12.16
N ALA A 38 2.08 -42.28 11.15
CA ALA A 38 2.92 -41.54 10.23
C ALA A 38 2.11 -40.54 9.40
N ASP A 39 0.93 -40.92 8.92
CA ASP A 39 0.05 -40.03 8.17
C ASP A 39 -0.53 -38.92 9.06
N GLN A 40 -0.91 -39.22 10.30
CA GLN A 40 -1.38 -38.22 11.26
C GLN A 40 -0.27 -37.21 11.62
N GLN A 41 0.97 -37.68 11.76
CA GLN A 41 2.12 -36.80 11.95
C GLN A 41 2.33 -35.89 10.73
N ARG A 42 2.24 -36.42 9.51
CA ARG A 42 2.33 -35.61 8.28
C ARG A 42 1.23 -34.56 8.19
N ILE A 43 -0.02 -34.91 8.49
CA ILE A 43 -1.14 -33.96 8.48
C ILE A 43 -0.90 -32.84 9.49
N SER A 44 -0.51 -33.18 10.73
CA SER A 44 -0.21 -32.15 11.73
C SER A 44 1.01 -31.28 11.38
N ALA A 45 2.01 -31.82 10.68
CA ALA A 45 3.12 -31.04 10.15
C ALA A 45 2.64 -30.07 9.04
N LEU A 46 1.84 -30.56 8.08
CA LEU A 46 1.27 -29.73 7.01
C LEU A 46 0.36 -28.62 7.54
N GLU A 47 -0.43 -28.89 8.58
CA GLU A 47 -1.26 -27.87 9.24
C GLU A 47 -0.39 -26.79 9.89
N ARG A 48 0.69 -27.17 10.58
CA ARG A 48 1.64 -26.21 11.15
C ARG A 48 2.28 -25.37 10.05
N ASP A 49 2.78 -25.99 8.99
CA ASP A 49 3.41 -25.29 7.87
C ASP A 49 2.42 -24.30 7.22
N LYS A 50 1.17 -24.72 7.02
CA LYS A 50 0.11 -23.84 6.53
C LYS A 50 -0.08 -22.63 7.44
N THR A 51 -0.18 -22.83 8.76
CA THR A 51 -0.37 -21.70 9.70
C THR A 51 0.83 -20.76 9.72
N VAL A 52 2.05 -21.28 9.59
CA VAL A 52 3.27 -20.46 9.52
C VAL A 52 3.26 -19.63 8.24
N LEU A 53 2.97 -20.25 7.08
CA LEU A 53 2.87 -19.56 5.80
C LEU A 53 1.78 -18.49 5.79
N GLU A 54 0.61 -18.78 6.37
CA GLU A 54 -0.47 -17.79 6.50
C GLU A 54 -0.04 -16.60 7.35
N ASN A 55 0.66 -16.83 8.46
CA ASN A 55 1.20 -15.78 9.32
C ASN A 55 2.26 -14.94 8.59
N GLU A 56 3.16 -15.57 7.85
CA GLU A 56 4.17 -14.87 7.04
C GLU A 56 3.53 -14.03 5.94
N LEU A 57 2.56 -14.58 5.21
CA LEU A 57 1.82 -13.86 4.17
C LEU A 57 1.09 -12.65 4.76
N ASN A 58 0.46 -12.79 5.92
CA ASN A 58 -0.22 -11.69 6.59
C ASN A 58 0.76 -10.60 7.02
N LYS A 59 1.94 -10.96 7.55
CA LYS A 59 3.01 -10.00 7.87
C LYS A 59 3.49 -9.27 6.62
N GLN A 60 3.70 -9.97 5.51
CA GLN A 60 4.12 -9.35 4.25
C GLN A 60 3.08 -8.37 3.71
N LYS A 61 1.81 -8.77 3.68
CA LYS A 61 0.70 -7.88 3.26
C LYS A 61 0.63 -6.62 4.12
N TYR A 62 0.84 -6.78 5.43
CA TYR A 62 0.86 -5.66 6.36
C TYR A 62 2.00 -4.69 6.06
N THR A 63 3.22 -5.20 5.89
CA THR A 63 4.40 -4.40 5.54
C THR A 63 4.21 -3.66 4.21
N LEU A 64 3.72 -4.35 3.18
CA LEU A 64 3.45 -3.75 1.87
C LEU A 64 2.43 -2.62 1.98
N ARG A 65 1.40 -2.78 2.82
CA ARG A 65 0.40 -1.74 3.05
C ARG A 65 1.02 -0.49 3.70
N ILE A 66 1.89 -0.67 4.70
CA ILE A 66 2.61 0.44 5.35
C ILE A 66 3.49 1.17 4.32
N GLN A 67 4.32 0.43 3.58
CA GLN A 67 5.23 0.98 2.58
C GLN A 67 4.48 1.75 1.50
N PHE A 68 3.35 1.21 1.03
CA PHE A 68 2.55 1.88 0.04
C PHE A 68 2.01 3.21 0.57
N LYS A 69 1.45 3.25 1.79
CA LYS A 69 0.97 4.49 2.42
C LYS A 69 2.08 5.50 2.64
N GLU A 70 3.24 5.05 3.07
CA GLU A 70 4.45 5.89 3.20
C GLU A 70 4.84 6.51 1.86
N GLN A 71 4.78 5.75 0.76
CA GLN A 71 5.04 6.28 -0.58
C GLN A 71 3.98 7.30 -1.00
N GLN A 72 2.69 7.04 -0.77
CA GLN A 72 1.63 8.01 -1.06
C GLN A 72 1.91 9.35 -0.33
N LEU A 73 2.25 9.28 0.96
CA LEU A 73 2.54 10.45 1.78
C LEU A 73 3.81 11.16 1.30
N SER A 74 4.94 10.46 1.26
CA SER A 74 6.27 11.05 1.03
C SER A 74 6.52 11.50 -0.41
N SER A 75 5.96 10.79 -1.39
CA SER A 75 6.29 10.98 -2.80
C SER A 75 5.20 11.73 -3.57
N PHE A 76 3.97 11.81 -3.05
CA PHE A 76 2.85 12.48 -3.73
C PHE A 76 2.22 13.59 -2.87
N TYR A 77 1.56 13.25 -1.77
CA TYR A 77 0.70 14.20 -1.06
C TYR A 77 1.47 15.27 -0.30
N TRP A 78 2.51 14.93 0.49
CA TRP A 78 3.30 15.93 1.21
C TRP A 78 4.02 16.91 0.28
N PRO A 79 4.75 16.44 -0.75
CA PRO A 79 5.41 17.34 -1.70
C PRO A 79 4.44 18.33 -2.34
N ILE A 80 3.28 17.88 -2.82
CA ILE A 80 2.28 18.75 -3.44
C ILE A 80 1.71 19.74 -2.41
N PHE A 81 1.29 19.26 -1.25
CA PHE A 81 0.72 20.10 -0.20
C PHE A 81 1.68 21.23 0.22
N LEU A 82 2.94 20.89 0.52
CA LEU A 82 3.94 21.88 0.94
C LEU A 82 4.20 22.93 -0.14
N ARG A 83 4.12 22.56 -1.42
CA ARG A 83 4.26 23.48 -2.53
C ARG A 83 3.09 24.45 -2.63
N PHE A 84 1.86 23.99 -2.44
CA PHE A 84 0.71 24.90 -2.36
C PHE A 84 0.81 25.86 -1.16
N GLN A 85 1.35 25.40 -0.03
CA GLN A 85 1.62 26.29 1.11
C GLN A 85 2.68 27.34 0.80
N LYS A 86 3.73 26.99 0.03
CA LYS A 86 4.73 27.96 -0.47
C LYS A 86 4.09 29.03 -1.35
N ASP A 87 3.25 28.64 -2.30
CA ASP A 87 2.54 29.60 -3.16
C ASP A 87 1.66 30.52 -2.33
N THR A 88 0.89 29.95 -1.40
CA THR A 88 0.03 30.73 -0.50
C THR A 88 0.82 31.76 0.31
N ALA A 89 2.01 31.40 0.80
CA ALA A 89 2.89 32.32 1.51
C ALA A 89 3.40 33.45 0.60
N MET A 90 3.83 33.11 -0.62
CA MET A 90 4.30 34.10 -1.60
C MET A 90 3.20 35.07 -2.02
N TRP A 91 2.01 34.56 -2.31
CA TRP A 91 0.85 35.38 -2.66
C TRP A 91 0.41 36.30 -1.51
N LYS A 92 0.64 35.92 -0.26
CA LYS A 92 0.43 36.82 0.90
C LYS A 92 1.51 37.89 1.02
N MET A 93 2.74 37.61 0.60
CA MET A 93 3.86 38.54 0.67
C MET A 93 3.83 39.58 -0.47
N ILE A 94 3.50 39.20 -1.70
CA ILE A 94 3.56 40.08 -2.89
C ILE A 94 2.71 41.37 -2.72
N PRO A 95 1.45 41.32 -2.25
CA PRO A 95 0.65 42.53 -2.01
C PRO A 95 1.22 43.42 -0.90
N GLN A 96 1.88 42.86 0.12
CA GLN A 96 2.51 43.62 1.20
C GLN A 96 3.74 44.39 0.68
N LEU A 97 4.40 43.86 -0.34
CA LEU A 97 5.48 44.52 -1.07
C LEU A 97 4.95 45.46 -2.17
N SER A 98 3.64 45.46 -2.45
CA SER A 98 3.00 46.25 -3.51
C SER A 98 2.04 47.34 -2.99
N ARG A 99 1.73 47.38 -1.67
CA ARG A 99 0.82 48.37 -1.06
C ARG A 99 1.50 49.25 0.00
N GLY A 100 2.80 49.50 -0.15
CA GLY A 100 3.57 50.45 0.67
C GLY A 100 4.27 51.51 -0.20
N PRO A 101 4.99 52.49 0.41
CA PRO A 101 5.76 53.51 -0.34
C PRO A 101 6.90 52.92 -1.20
N LYS A 102 7.15 51.61 -1.09
CA LYS A 102 8.04 50.83 -1.95
C LYS A 102 7.22 49.73 -2.60
N LEU A 103 6.55 50.04 -3.72
CA LEU A 103 6.04 49.05 -4.65
C LEU A 103 7.20 48.19 -5.16
N LEU A 104 7.01 46.87 -5.29
CA LEU A 104 7.91 46.08 -6.11
C LEU A 104 7.89 46.65 -7.53
N PRO A 105 9.05 46.93 -8.13
CA PRO A 105 9.10 47.23 -9.55
C PRO A 105 8.46 46.08 -10.33
N ASP A 106 7.69 46.38 -11.38
CA ASP A 106 7.03 45.37 -12.22
C ASP A 106 8.00 44.28 -12.71
N ALA A 107 9.25 44.67 -13.01
CA ALA A 107 10.30 43.74 -13.39
C ALA A 107 10.59 42.69 -12.30
N LEU A 108 10.59 43.09 -11.02
CA LEU A 108 10.80 42.19 -9.90
C LEU A 108 9.57 41.31 -9.63
N ALA A 109 8.36 41.84 -9.79
CA ALA A 109 7.14 41.05 -9.69
C ALA A 109 7.09 39.95 -10.76
N ARG A 110 7.44 40.29 -12.01
CA ARG A 110 7.57 39.33 -13.12
C ARG A 110 8.66 38.30 -12.87
N GLU A 111 9.80 38.72 -12.34
CA GLU A 111 10.88 37.80 -12.00
C GLU A 111 10.43 36.81 -10.93
N ILE A 112 9.72 37.25 -9.88
CA ILE A 112 9.16 36.35 -8.86
C ILE A 112 8.15 35.38 -9.48
N GLU A 113 7.27 35.86 -10.35
CA GLU A 113 6.28 35.03 -11.03
C GLU A 113 6.93 33.92 -11.86
N LEU A 114 7.89 34.28 -12.72
CA LEU A 114 8.59 33.33 -13.60
C LEU A 114 9.51 32.39 -12.82
N SER A 115 10.36 32.93 -11.95
CA SER A 115 11.43 32.17 -11.29
C SER A 115 10.95 31.35 -10.09
N PHE A 116 9.84 31.74 -9.47
CA PHE A 116 9.32 31.10 -8.26
C PHE A 116 7.95 30.47 -8.49
N LEU A 117 6.92 31.25 -8.86
CA LEU A 117 5.53 30.75 -8.88
C LEU A 117 5.33 29.70 -9.98
N ILE A 118 5.66 30.03 -11.22
CA ILE A 118 5.53 29.09 -12.35
C ILE A 118 6.40 27.86 -12.10
N LYS A 119 7.65 28.05 -11.69
CA LYS A 119 8.55 26.95 -11.37
C LYS A 119 7.98 26.01 -10.28
N ASN A 120 7.38 26.56 -9.23
CA ASN A 120 6.77 25.74 -8.19
C ASN A 120 5.55 24.96 -8.73
N HIS A 121 4.72 25.59 -9.56
CA HIS A 121 3.60 24.93 -10.23
C HIS A 121 4.06 23.81 -11.19
N GLU A 122 5.13 24.02 -11.96
CA GLU A 122 5.75 22.99 -12.81
C GLU A 122 6.26 21.81 -11.98
N GLU A 123 6.87 22.07 -10.82
CA GLU A 123 7.32 21.02 -9.92
C GLU A 123 6.14 20.22 -9.34
N ILE A 124 4.99 20.86 -9.07
CA ILE A 124 3.74 20.15 -8.73
C ILE A 124 3.29 19.27 -9.90
N VAL A 125 3.22 19.82 -11.12
CA VAL A 125 2.83 19.06 -12.33
C VAL A 125 3.73 17.84 -12.52
N SER A 126 5.04 18.01 -12.36
CA SER A 126 6.00 16.91 -12.47
C SER A 126 5.75 15.80 -11.44
N ILE A 127 5.40 16.14 -10.19
CA ILE A 127 5.00 15.14 -9.18
C ILE A 127 3.72 14.44 -9.61
N VAL A 128 2.72 15.19 -10.10
CA VAL A 128 1.45 14.61 -10.57
C VAL A 128 1.71 13.64 -11.71
N GLU A 129 2.41 14.04 -12.76
CA GLU A 129 2.68 13.20 -13.93
C GLU A 129 3.52 11.96 -13.61
N SER A 130 4.54 12.10 -12.78
CA SER A 130 5.44 10.99 -12.43
C SER A 130 4.84 10.00 -11.42
N SER A 131 3.91 10.46 -10.58
CA SER A 131 3.47 9.73 -9.39
C SER A 131 1.95 9.64 -9.22
N VAL A 132 1.14 9.94 -10.26
CA VAL A 132 -0.34 9.87 -10.19
C VAL A 132 -0.86 8.49 -9.74
N TYR A 133 -0.12 7.41 -10.04
CA TYR A 133 -0.49 6.06 -9.59
C TYR A 133 -0.50 5.92 -8.05
N LEU A 134 0.27 6.75 -7.33
CA LEU A 134 0.25 6.83 -5.87
C LEU A 134 -0.95 7.62 -5.36
N ALA A 135 -1.58 8.46 -6.19
CA ALA A 135 -2.71 9.28 -5.76
C ALA A 135 -3.91 8.42 -5.35
N GLN A 136 -4.12 7.27 -6.00
CA GLN A 136 -5.39 6.51 -5.94
C GLN A 136 -6.57 7.49 -6.05
N ALA A 137 -6.53 8.32 -7.09
CA ALA A 137 -7.50 9.38 -7.31
C ALA A 137 -8.89 8.77 -7.53
N ASP A 138 -9.89 9.36 -6.87
CA ASP A 138 -11.28 9.19 -7.30
C ASP A 138 -11.50 10.10 -8.53
N ASP A 139 -12.65 9.94 -9.18
CA ASP A 139 -12.96 10.69 -10.39
C ASP A 139 -12.87 12.21 -10.16
N ALA A 140 -13.27 12.69 -8.98
CA ALA A 140 -13.24 14.10 -8.64
C ALA A 140 -11.80 14.64 -8.52
N LEU A 141 -10.92 13.95 -7.80
CA LEU A 141 -9.52 14.35 -7.69
C LEU A 141 -8.83 14.26 -9.06
N LEU A 142 -9.13 13.23 -9.85
CA LEU A 142 -8.53 13.07 -11.17
C LEU A 142 -8.91 14.24 -12.09
N VAL A 143 -10.18 14.64 -12.08
CA VAL A 143 -10.66 15.83 -12.82
C VAL A 143 -9.91 17.09 -12.38
N ASP A 144 -9.78 17.31 -11.07
CA ASP A 144 -9.07 18.49 -10.53
C ASP A 144 -7.58 18.47 -10.89
N LEU A 145 -6.91 17.31 -10.85
CA LEU A 145 -5.50 17.17 -11.25
C LEU A 145 -5.30 17.46 -12.74
N VAL A 146 -6.19 16.97 -13.61
CA VAL A 146 -6.13 17.23 -15.05
C VAL A 146 -6.38 18.70 -15.35
N ALA A 147 -7.39 19.31 -14.71
CA ALA A 147 -7.66 20.75 -14.83
C ALA A 147 -6.45 21.58 -14.40
N TYR A 148 -5.79 21.19 -13.31
CA TYR A 148 -4.57 21.85 -12.83
C TYR A 148 -3.43 21.77 -13.85
N ILE A 149 -3.18 20.60 -14.45
CA ILE A 149 -2.14 20.44 -15.48
C ILE A 149 -2.40 21.39 -16.66
N LYS A 150 -3.64 21.44 -17.15
CA LYS A 150 -4.04 22.34 -18.24
C LYS A 150 -3.85 23.82 -17.86
N HIS A 151 -4.30 24.20 -16.67
CA HIS A 151 -4.13 25.54 -16.14
C HIS A 151 -2.65 25.96 -16.14
N VAL A 152 -1.76 25.13 -15.60
CA VAL A 152 -0.31 25.42 -15.53
C VAL A 152 0.31 25.47 -16.92
N ALA A 153 -0.09 24.58 -17.83
CA ALA A 153 0.40 24.59 -19.21
C ALA A 153 0.04 25.89 -19.95
N VAL A 154 -1.22 26.34 -19.84
CA VAL A 154 -1.66 27.62 -20.42
C VAL A 154 -0.95 28.80 -19.75
N TYR A 155 -0.81 28.77 -18.43
CA TYR A 155 -0.14 29.83 -17.68
C TYR A 155 1.30 30.02 -18.16
N LYS A 156 2.05 28.91 -18.25
CA LYS A 156 3.41 28.92 -18.76
C LYS A 156 3.49 29.45 -20.18
N ALA A 157 2.62 28.98 -21.08
CA ALA A 157 2.61 29.41 -22.48
C ALA A 157 2.37 30.92 -22.63
N LEU A 158 1.42 31.49 -21.88
CA LEU A 158 1.16 32.93 -21.86
C LEU A 158 2.42 33.70 -21.45
N ARG A 159 3.09 33.26 -20.38
CA ARG A 159 4.26 33.95 -19.83
C ARG A 159 5.51 33.82 -20.70
N GLU A 160 5.70 32.68 -21.37
CA GLU A 160 6.73 32.50 -22.39
C GLU A 160 6.49 33.39 -23.62
N ALA A 161 5.22 33.59 -24.01
CA ALA A 161 4.82 34.52 -25.06
C ALA A 161 4.90 36.00 -24.65
N LYS A 162 5.28 36.29 -23.40
CA LYS A 162 5.30 37.63 -22.78
C LYS A 162 3.93 38.29 -22.73
N ASP A 163 2.86 37.48 -22.70
CA ASP A 163 1.51 37.92 -22.41
C ASP A 163 1.30 37.90 -20.89
N TYR A 164 1.26 39.10 -20.30
CA TYR A 164 1.02 39.32 -18.88
C TYR A 164 -0.36 39.92 -18.60
N ASP A 165 -1.11 40.23 -19.66
CA ASP A 165 -2.43 40.85 -19.55
C ASP A 165 -3.53 39.79 -19.40
N HIS A 166 -3.30 38.59 -19.93
CA HIS A 166 -4.19 37.45 -19.79
C HIS A 166 -3.71 36.45 -18.74
N ASN A 167 -4.67 35.74 -18.16
CA ASN A 167 -4.48 34.59 -17.28
C ASN A 167 -5.19 33.36 -17.85
N PRO A 168 -4.88 32.14 -17.38
CA PRO A 168 -5.50 30.92 -17.90
C PRO A 168 -7.03 30.90 -17.88
N ILE A 169 -7.65 31.54 -16.89
CA ILE A 169 -9.10 31.68 -16.79
C ILE A 169 -9.71 32.42 -17.98
N ASP A 170 -9.00 33.39 -18.56
CA ASP A 170 -9.45 34.15 -19.73
C ASP A 170 -9.48 33.29 -21.01
N LEU A 171 -8.78 32.15 -20.98
CA LEU A 171 -8.72 31.16 -22.06
C LEU A 171 -9.50 29.87 -21.74
N GLY A 172 -10.33 29.88 -20.69
CA GLY A 172 -11.19 28.75 -20.33
C GLY A 172 -10.51 27.66 -19.51
N GLU A 173 -9.30 27.89 -18.99
CA GLU A 173 -8.56 26.94 -18.14
C GLU A 173 -8.35 27.53 -16.73
N PRO A 174 -9.43 27.73 -15.94
CA PRO A 174 -9.34 28.28 -14.60
C PRO A 174 -8.58 27.35 -13.64
N PHE A 175 -8.09 27.91 -12.54
CA PHE A 175 -7.50 27.11 -11.47
C PHE A 175 -8.59 26.23 -10.83
N PRO A 176 -8.33 24.94 -10.55
CA PRO A 176 -9.31 24.06 -9.91
C PRO A 176 -9.41 24.37 -8.40
N GLU A 177 -10.43 25.15 -8.04
CA GLU A 177 -10.61 25.71 -6.68
C GLU A 177 -10.61 24.64 -5.57
N ASN A 178 -11.12 23.44 -5.86
CA ASN A 178 -11.23 22.36 -4.89
C ASN A 178 -9.93 21.54 -4.71
N LEU A 179 -8.95 21.70 -5.59
CA LEU A 179 -7.78 20.80 -5.62
C LEU A 179 -7.00 20.85 -4.30
N VAL A 180 -6.71 22.05 -3.80
CA VAL A 180 -5.90 22.23 -2.58
C VAL A 180 -6.59 21.60 -1.38
N GLU A 181 -7.89 21.85 -1.23
CA GLU A 181 -8.68 21.27 -0.15
C GLU A 181 -8.73 19.75 -0.23
N ARG A 182 -8.97 19.18 -1.43
CA ARG A 182 -9.00 17.72 -1.62
C ARG A 182 -7.65 17.07 -1.30
N ILE A 183 -6.55 17.69 -1.71
CA ILE A 183 -5.20 17.22 -1.39
C ILE A 183 -4.98 17.24 0.13
N GLU A 184 -5.37 18.30 0.82
CA GLU A 184 -5.24 18.40 2.27
C GLU A 184 -6.11 17.37 3.02
N GLN A 185 -7.37 17.21 2.61
CA GLN A 185 -8.29 16.23 3.20
C GLN A 185 -7.74 14.81 3.06
N ARG A 186 -7.28 14.44 1.85
CA ARG A 186 -6.68 13.12 1.59
C ARG A 186 -5.36 12.93 2.33
N LEU A 187 -4.53 13.96 2.41
CA LEU A 187 -3.29 13.93 3.19
C LEU A 187 -3.57 13.58 4.66
N LYS A 188 -4.54 14.26 5.28
CA LYS A 188 -4.94 13.99 6.68
C LYS A 188 -5.47 12.57 6.87
N LEU A 189 -6.32 12.10 5.94
CA LEU A 189 -6.85 10.74 5.98
C LEU A 189 -5.71 9.71 5.88
N LEU A 190 -4.83 9.84 4.88
CA LEU A 190 -3.72 8.93 4.66
C LEU A 190 -2.72 8.93 5.83
N GLN A 191 -2.46 10.10 6.43
CA GLN A 191 -1.62 10.20 7.61
C GLN A 191 -2.23 9.44 8.78
N SER A 192 -3.53 9.62 9.04
CA SER A 192 -4.24 8.89 10.10
C SER A 192 -4.23 7.38 9.86
N GLU A 193 -4.46 6.95 8.62
CA GLU A 193 -4.36 5.53 8.24
C GLU A 193 -2.95 4.98 8.47
N TYR A 194 -1.91 5.70 8.05
CA TYR A 194 -0.53 5.32 8.26
C TYR A 194 -0.19 5.22 9.76
N ASP A 195 -0.54 6.24 10.54
CA ASP A 195 -0.28 6.26 11.99
C ASP A 195 -0.94 5.07 12.69
N SER A 196 -2.15 4.70 12.27
CA SER A 196 -2.87 3.53 12.81
C SER A 196 -2.21 2.18 12.48
N LEU A 197 -1.43 2.12 11.40
CA LEU A 197 -0.68 0.92 11.00
C LEU A 197 0.70 0.87 11.65
N VAL A 198 1.30 2.01 11.98
CA VAL A 198 2.65 2.03 12.58
C VAL A 198 2.59 1.98 14.10
N GLN A 199 1.56 2.58 14.71
CA GLN A 199 1.38 2.50 16.16
C GLN A 199 0.71 1.17 16.54
N PRO A 200 1.33 0.32 17.37
CA PRO A 200 0.61 -0.81 17.93
C PRO A 200 -0.55 -0.26 18.76
N LYS A 201 -1.77 -0.80 18.58
CA LYS A 201 -2.84 -0.61 19.56
C LYS A 201 -2.23 -0.92 20.92
N SER A 202 -2.05 0.08 21.76
CA SER A 202 -1.75 -0.12 23.17
C SER A 202 -2.85 -1.04 23.69
N ALA A 203 -2.44 -2.24 24.10
CA ALA A 203 -3.32 -3.18 24.77
C ALA A 203 -3.78 -2.48 26.07
N GLY A 204 -5.00 -1.94 26.03
CA GLY A 204 -5.75 -1.51 27.21
C GLY A 204 -6.50 -2.68 27.79
#